data_AF-A0A212CDC8-F1
#
_entry.id   AF-A0A212CDC8-F1
#
_cell.length_a   1.000
_cell.length_b   1.000
_cell.length_c   1.000
_cell.angle_alpha   90.00
_cell.angle_beta   90.00
_cell.angle_gamma   90.00
#
_symmetry.space_group_name_H-M   'P 1'
#
loop_
_entity.id
_entity.type
_entity.pdbx_description
1 polymer ?
#
loop_
_entity_poly.entity_id
_entity_poly.type
_entity_poly.pdbx_seq_one_letter_code
_entity_poly.pdbx_strand_id
1 'polypeptide(L)'
;MTKKDKKSFNRTLAYRATGEFLGRTVKNWGLILFFYLVFYGFLAALFSFTVWALLQALNDEVPKYRQIPSPGLTVFPKPVSGLHFSFSLSDSKSYQGYIDDLKKFLKPYGLEEQKNLTVCTSGNFFEQKCPEYTASFLLPYTL
;
A
#
# COMPACT_ATOMS: atom_id res chain seq x y z
N MET A 1 -1.96 -2.44 -59.58
CA MET A 1 -1.18 -3.00 -58.45
C MET A 1 -2.15 -3.57 -57.41
N THR A 2 -2.61 -4.83 -57.51
CA THR A 2 -3.60 -5.42 -56.56
C THR A 2 -3.55 -6.96 -56.54
N LYS A 3 -2.44 -7.57 -56.10
CA LYS A 3 -2.32 -9.05 -55.94
C LYS A 3 -1.78 -9.53 -54.59
N LYS A 4 -1.59 -8.66 -53.59
CA LYS A 4 -1.05 -9.06 -52.27
C LYS A 4 -2.12 -9.48 -51.25
N ASP A 5 -3.36 -9.00 -51.35
CA ASP A 5 -4.37 -9.24 -50.30
C ASP A 5 -5.00 -10.63 -50.32
N LYS A 6 -5.22 -11.22 -51.50
CA LYS A 6 -5.87 -12.56 -51.62
C LYS A 6 -5.03 -13.68 -50.99
N LYS A 7 -3.69 -13.60 -51.05
CA LYS A 7 -2.81 -14.65 -50.50
C LYS A 7 -2.70 -14.57 -48.98
N SER A 8 -2.74 -13.36 -48.41
CA SER A 8 -2.74 -13.14 -46.95
C SER A 8 -4.09 -13.50 -46.35
N PHE A 9 -5.19 -13.10 -46.99
CA PHE A 9 -6.54 -13.40 -46.53
C PHE A 9 -6.88 -14.89 -46.63
N ASN A 10 -6.53 -15.56 -47.72
CA ASN A 10 -6.76 -17.01 -47.87
C ASN A 10 -5.92 -17.84 -46.90
N ARG A 11 -4.70 -17.41 -46.58
CA ARG A 11 -3.90 -18.04 -45.51
C ARG A 11 -4.50 -17.78 -44.14
N THR A 12 -5.07 -16.61 -43.93
CA THR A 12 -5.71 -16.27 -42.66
C THR A 12 -7.04 -17.00 -42.46
N LEU A 13 -7.80 -17.25 -43.52
CA LEU A 13 -8.97 -18.11 -43.46
C LEU A 13 -8.61 -19.60 -43.37
N ALA A 14 -7.53 -20.04 -44.00
CA ALA A 14 -7.05 -21.41 -43.89
C ALA A 14 -6.65 -21.76 -42.45
N TYR A 15 -5.96 -20.86 -41.72
CA TYR A 15 -5.67 -21.08 -40.28
C TYR A 15 -6.96 -21.19 -39.44
N ARG A 16 -8.02 -20.45 -39.81
CA ARG A 16 -9.33 -20.52 -39.12
C ARG A 16 -10.06 -21.83 -39.42
N ALA A 17 -9.99 -22.32 -40.65
CA ALA A 17 -10.65 -23.54 -41.10
C ALA A 17 -9.99 -24.81 -40.54
N THR A 18 -8.66 -24.83 -40.37
CA THR A 18 -7.94 -25.94 -39.71
C THR A 18 -8.01 -25.91 -38.18
N GLY A 19 -8.60 -24.86 -37.58
CA GLY A 19 -8.68 -24.71 -36.13
C GLY A 19 -7.32 -24.47 -35.47
N GLU A 20 -6.37 -23.87 -36.20
CA GLU A 20 -5.01 -23.58 -35.75
C GLU A 20 -4.85 -22.07 -35.56
N PHE A 21 -4.80 -21.62 -34.30
CA PHE A 21 -4.51 -20.23 -33.96
C PHE A 21 -3.00 -20.13 -33.66
N LEU A 22 -2.28 -19.23 -34.34
CA LEU A 22 -0.84 -19.00 -34.13
C LEU A 22 0.03 -20.29 -34.17
N GLY A 23 -0.30 -21.24 -35.05
CA GLY A 23 0.51 -22.44 -35.28
C GLY A 23 0.30 -23.60 -34.31
N ARG A 24 -0.76 -23.58 -33.48
CA ARG A 24 -1.19 -24.75 -32.68
C ARG A 24 -2.71 -24.91 -32.75
N THR A 25 -3.19 -26.16 -32.68
CA THR A 25 -4.62 -26.47 -32.59
C THR A 25 -5.24 -25.84 -31.33
N VAL A 26 -6.48 -25.34 -31.44
CA VAL A 26 -7.24 -24.75 -30.31
C VAL A 26 -7.28 -25.66 -29.07
N LYS A 27 -7.33 -26.98 -29.27
CA LYS A 27 -7.27 -27.97 -28.17
C LYS A 27 -5.97 -27.88 -27.35
N ASN A 28 -4.82 -27.71 -28.00
CA ASN A 28 -3.54 -27.60 -27.32
C ASN A 28 -3.40 -26.23 -26.63
N TRP A 29 -3.91 -25.17 -27.26
CA TRP A 29 -3.99 -23.85 -26.64
C TRP A 29 -4.82 -23.85 -25.35
N GLY A 30 -6.00 -24.48 -25.37
CA GLY A 30 -6.84 -24.63 -24.18
C GLY A 30 -6.11 -25.39 -23.06
N LEU A 31 -5.39 -26.47 -23.41
CA LEU A 31 -4.62 -27.25 -22.43
C LEU A 31 -3.47 -26.43 -21.81
N ILE A 32 -2.76 -25.64 -22.61
CA ILE A 32 -1.68 -24.77 -22.15
C ILE A 32 -2.22 -23.68 -21.23
N LEU A 33 -3.30 -23.01 -21.62
CA LEU A 33 -3.93 -21.97 -20.79
C LEU A 33 -4.46 -22.54 -19.48
N PHE A 34 -5.11 -23.70 -19.53
CA PHE A 34 -5.58 -24.40 -18.32
C PHE A 34 -4.43 -24.76 -17.39
N PHE A 35 -3.33 -25.31 -17.93
CA PHE A 35 -2.12 -25.61 -17.16
C PHE A 35 -1.56 -24.36 -16.46
N TYR A 36 -1.41 -23.25 -17.19
CA TYR A 36 -0.91 -22.01 -16.60
C TYR A 36 -1.87 -21.40 -15.58
N LEU A 37 -3.17 -21.48 -15.79
CA LEU A 37 -4.17 -20.97 -14.83
C LEU A 37 -4.08 -21.74 -13.50
N VAL A 38 -4.04 -23.08 -13.55
CA VAL A 38 -3.92 -23.90 -12.35
C VAL A 38 -2.56 -23.71 -11.68
N PHE A 39 -1.47 -23.67 -12.46
CA PHE A 39 -0.12 -23.50 -11.94
C PHE A 39 0.07 -22.15 -11.23
N TYR A 40 -0.29 -21.04 -11.88
CA TYR A 40 -0.19 -19.72 -11.28
C TYR A 40 -1.23 -19.50 -10.18
N GLY A 41 -2.40 -20.12 -10.27
CA GLY A 41 -3.39 -20.12 -9.19
C GLY A 41 -2.85 -20.78 -7.92
N PHE A 42 -2.20 -21.94 -8.05
CA PHE A 42 -1.57 -22.62 -6.92
C PHE A 42 -0.41 -21.81 -6.32
N LEU A 43 0.45 -21.22 -7.16
CA LEU A 43 1.50 -20.31 -6.69
C LEU A 43 0.96 -19.09 -5.96
N ALA A 44 -0.10 -18.46 -6.48
CA ALA A 44 -0.75 -17.32 -5.86
C ALA A 44 -1.41 -17.70 -4.52
N ALA A 45 -1.98 -18.89 -4.42
CA ALA A 45 -2.56 -19.41 -3.19
C ALA A 45 -1.48 -19.66 -2.12
N LEU A 46 -0.36 -20.30 -2.49
CA LEU A 46 0.77 -20.50 -1.57
C LEU A 46 1.37 -19.16 -1.12
N PHE A 47 1.55 -18.22 -2.05
CA PHE A 47 2.04 -16.89 -1.72
C PHE A 47 1.12 -16.18 -0.73
N SER A 48 -0.18 -16.12 -1.04
CA SER A 48 -1.18 -15.51 -0.16
C SER A 48 -1.23 -16.21 1.21
N PHE A 49 -1.11 -17.54 1.26
CA PHE A 49 -1.06 -18.30 2.51
C PHE A 49 0.16 -17.93 3.36
N THR A 50 1.34 -17.81 2.77
CA THR A 50 2.55 -17.38 3.50
C THR A 50 2.45 -15.94 4.02
N VAL A 51 1.87 -15.04 3.24
CA VAL A 51 1.60 -13.65 3.67
C VAL A 51 0.58 -13.65 4.81
N TRP A 52 -0.50 -14.43 4.72
CA TRP A 52 -1.51 -14.55 5.77
C TRP A 52 -0.90 -15.11 7.06
N ALA A 53 -0.14 -16.20 6.99
CA ALA A 53 0.54 -16.77 8.15
C ALA A 53 1.53 -15.79 8.80
N LEU A 54 2.23 -14.98 7.99
CA LEU A 54 3.09 -13.90 8.49
C LEU A 54 2.28 -12.82 9.22
N LEU A 55 1.12 -12.42 8.70
CA LEU A 55 0.25 -11.43 9.35
C LEU A 55 -0.30 -11.93 10.68
N GLN A 56 -0.63 -13.22 10.80
CA GLN A 56 -1.02 -13.81 12.08
C GLN A 56 0.09 -13.76 13.14
N ALA A 57 1.36 -13.65 12.73
CA ALA A 57 2.50 -13.50 13.63
C ALA A 57 2.83 -12.04 13.98
N LEU A 58 2.13 -11.07 13.38
CA LEU A 58 2.26 -9.65 13.67
C LEU A 58 1.22 -9.24 14.73
N ASN A 59 1.61 -8.33 15.61
CA ASN A 59 0.69 -7.71 16.57
C ASN A 59 0.23 -6.37 15.99
N ASP A 60 -1.07 -6.08 16.05
CA ASP A 60 -1.65 -4.84 15.51
C ASP A 60 -1.28 -3.61 16.36
N GLU A 61 -1.00 -3.82 17.65
CA GLU A 61 -0.84 -2.74 18.62
C GLU A 61 0.60 -2.20 18.73
N VAL A 62 1.60 -3.07 18.58
CA VAL A 62 3.01 -2.69 18.75
C VAL A 62 3.88 -3.33 17.66
N PRO A 63 4.67 -2.52 16.90
CA PRO A 63 5.58 -3.07 15.91
C PRO A 63 6.68 -3.88 16.58
N LYS A 64 6.89 -5.12 16.13
CA LYS A 64 7.88 -6.07 16.68
C LYS A 64 9.32 -5.55 16.65
N TYR A 65 9.67 -4.77 15.63
CA TYR A 65 11.01 -4.21 15.47
C TYR A 65 10.93 -2.69 15.35
N ARG A 66 11.41 -1.98 16.37
CA ARG A 66 11.57 -0.52 16.35
C ARG A 66 13.06 -0.18 16.41
N GLN A 67 13.70 -0.07 15.24
CA GLN A 67 15.12 0.29 15.12
C GLN A 67 15.33 1.80 14.92
N ILE A 68 14.59 2.63 15.65
CA ILE A 68 14.74 4.10 15.58
C ILE A 68 15.26 4.57 16.94
N PRO A 69 16.58 4.76 17.10
CA PRO A 69 17.16 5.15 18.39
C PRO A 69 16.84 6.60 18.76
N SER A 70 16.64 7.46 17.77
CA SER A 70 16.36 8.89 17.96
C SER A 70 15.14 9.30 17.14
N PRO A 71 14.10 9.89 17.74
CA PRO A 71 12.96 10.41 16.99
C PRO A 71 13.40 11.56 16.08
N GLY A 72 12.75 11.68 14.93
CA GLY A 72 12.95 12.81 14.02
C GLY A 72 12.21 14.07 14.50
N LEU A 73 12.72 15.24 14.09
CA LEU A 73 12.04 16.53 14.29
C LEU A 73 11.45 17.01 12.97
N THR A 74 10.18 17.38 12.97
CA THR A 74 9.51 17.96 11.80
C THR A 74 8.86 19.29 12.16
N VAL A 75 9.10 20.31 11.32
CA VAL A 75 8.46 21.62 11.42
C VAL A 75 7.35 21.72 10.37
N PHE A 76 6.26 22.41 10.71
CA PHE A 76 5.12 22.65 9.83
C PHE A 76 4.74 24.15 9.88
N PRO A 77 4.33 24.79 8.77
CA PRO A 77 4.12 24.26 7.41
C PRO A 77 5.42 24.01 6.63
N LYS A 78 5.37 23.15 5.61
CA LYS A 78 6.53 22.78 4.79
C LYS A 78 6.58 23.62 3.51
N PRO A 79 7.53 24.56 3.36
CA PRO A 79 7.67 25.31 2.12
C PRO A 79 8.20 24.44 0.97
N VAL A 80 7.91 24.85 -0.26
CA VAL A 80 8.39 24.15 -1.48
C VAL A 80 9.92 24.10 -1.59
N SER A 81 10.60 25.08 -0.98
CA SER A 81 12.06 25.19 -0.85
C SER A 81 12.64 24.41 0.33
N GLY A 82 11.89 23.46 0.91
CA GLY A 82 12.36 22.61 1.99
C GLY A 82 12.16 23.26 3.37
N LEU A 83 13.21 23.87 3.93
CA LEU A 83 13.18 24.50 5.27
C LEU A 83 13.33 26.03 5.22
N HIS A 84 13.42 26.61 4.02
CA HIS A 84 13.56 28.05 3.84
C HIS A 84 12.20 28.70 3.59
N PHE A 85 11.78 29.59 4.49
CA PHE A 85 10.56 30.39 4.35
C PHE A 85 10.88 31.71 3.64
N SER A 86 10.37 31.87 2.43
CA SER A 86 10.43 33.14 1.70
C SER A 86 9.03 33.72 1.55
N PHE A 87 8.75 34.80 2.28
CA PHE A 87 7.52 35.57 2.12
C PHE A 87 7.78 37.05 2.36
N SER A 88 6.93 37.90 1.79
CA SER A 88 6.94 39.34 2.03
C SER A 88 5.85 39.71 3.03
N LEU A 89 6.17 40.52 4.04
CA LEU A 89 5.18 41.03 5.00
C LEU A 89 4.19 42.01 4.35
N SER A 90 4.63 42.70 3.30
CA SER A 90 3.83 43.68 2.58
C SER A 90 2.78 43.05 1.67
N ASP A 91 2.97 41.80 1.26
CA ASP A 91 2.04 41.08 0.39
C ASP A 91 1.33 39.95 1.15
N SER A 92 0.07 40.17 1.47
CA SER A 92 -0.77 39.17 2.16
C SER A 92 -0.90 37.86 1.41
N LYS A 93 -0.81 37.86 0.07
CA LYS A 93 -0.95 36.62 -0.73
C LYS A 93 0.28 35.73 -0.63
N SER A 94 1.44 36.32 -0.36
CA SER A 94 2.73 35.62 -0.28
C SER A 94 2.78 34.58 0.85
N TYR A 95 2.16 34.87 2.00
CA TYR A 95 2.15 33.95 3.16
C TYR A 95 0.78 33.29 3.42
N GLN A 96 -0.26 33.63 2.67
CA GLN A 96 -1.61 33.11 2.88
C GLN A 96 -1.65 31.57 2.85
N GLY A 97 -0.93 30.94 1.92
CA GLY A 97 -0.83 29.48 1.85
C GLY A 97 -0.28 28.84 3.13
N TYR A 98 0.76 29.43 3.73
CA TYR A 98 1.32 28.95 5.00
C TYR A 98 0.30 29.05 6.14
N ILE A 99 -0.50 30.12 6.17
CA ILE A 99 -1.53 30.32 7.18
C ILE A 99 -2.65 29.30 7.04
N ASP A 100 -3.09 29.04 5.80
CA ASP A 100 -4.17 28.10 5.53
C ASP A 100 -3.74 26.65 5.87
N ASP A 101 -2.51 26.30 5.54
CA ASP A 101 -1.90 25.03 5.95
C ASP A 101 -1.84 24.91 7.48
N LEU A 102 -1.36 25.95 8.17
CA LEU A 102 -1.27 25.96 9.62
C LEU A 102 -2.65 25.83 10.29
N LYS A 103 -3.65 26.56 9.79
CA LYS A 103 -5.04 26.43 10.25
C LYS A 103 -5.56 25.02 10.06
N LYS A 104 -5.27 24.39 8.93
CA LYS A 104 -5.67 23.00 8.65
C LYS A 104 -4.98 22.01 9.60
N PHE A 105 -3.69 22.20 9.86
CA PHE A 105 -2.93 21.37 10.80
C PHE A 105 -3.42 21.51 12.24
N LEU A 106 -3.79 22.72 12.67
CA LEU A 106 -4.28 22.99 14.02
C LEU A 106 -5.76 22.64 14.23
N LYS A 107 -6.53 22.39 13.17
CA LYS A 107 -7.97 22.08 13.27
C LYS A 107 -8.30 20.94 14.26
N PRO A 108 -7.59 19.80 14.29
CA PRO A 108 -7.87 18.72 15.24
C PRO A 108 -7.50 19.05 16.71
N TYR A 109 -6.76 20.13 16.94
CA TYR A 109 -6.38 20.59 18.28
C TYR A 109 -7.39 21.59 18.87
N GLY A 110 -8.50 21.84 18.18
CA GLY A 110 -9.59 22.67 18.71
C GLY A 110 -10.31 21.98 19.88
N LEU A 111 -10.84 22.79 20.81
CA LEU A 111 -11.54 22.30 22.01
C LEU A 111 -12.70 21.35 21.67
N GLU A 112 -13.39 21.59 20.56
CA GLU A 112 -14.51 20.77 20.09
C GLU A 112 -14.10 19.33 19.74
N GLU A 113 -12.96 19.17 19.07
CA GLU A 113 -12.41 17.86 18.67
C GLU A 113 -11.76 17.15 19.88
N GLN A 114 -11.29 17.92 20.86
CA GLN A 114 -10.59 17.39 22.03
C GLN A 114 -11.49 16.98 23.21
N LYS A 115 -12.82 17.07 23.07
CA LYS A 115 -13.79 16.79 24.15
C LYS A 115 -13.69 15.37 24.73
N ASN A 116 -13.28 14.40 23.92
CA ASN A 116 -13.18 12.99 24.32
C ASN A 116 -11.79 12.59 24.85
N LEU A 117 -10.85 13.52 24.94
CA LEU A 117 -9.48 13.23 25.39
C LEU A 117 -9.40 13.31 26.92
N THR A 118 -8.61 12.41 27.51
CA THR A 118 -8.28 12.44 28.93
C THR A 118 -7.38 13.63 29.25
N VAL A 119 -7.67 14.35 30.33
CA VAL A 119 -6.83 15.46 30.81
C VAL A 119 -5.52 14.90 31.39
N CYS A 120 -4.40 15.18 30.72
CA CYS A 120 -3.08 14.82 31.21
C CYS A 120 -2.63 15.79 32.33
N THR A 121 -2.14 15.25 33.46
CA THR A 121 -1.58 16.06 34.55
C THR A 121 -0.15 16.47 34.22
N SER A 122 0.17 17.76 34.37
CA SER A 122 1.51 18.28 34.09
C SER A 122 2.56 17.62 34.99
N GLY A 123 3.69 17.21 34.41
CA GLY A 123 4.83 16.62 35.12
C GLY A 123 4.76 15.10 35.35
N ASN A 124 3.64 14.45 35.02
CA ASN A 124 3.50 13.00 35.13
C ASN A 124 3.51 12.32 33.76
N PHE A 125 4.18 11.18 33.67
CA PHE A 125 4.11 10.33 32.48
C PHE A 125 2.78 9.58 32.44
N PHE A 126 2.18 9.52 31.26
CA PHE A 126 1.07 8.61 31.01
C PHE A 126 1.65 7.26 30.57
N GLU A 127 1.61 6.27 31.45
CA GLU A 127 2.01 4.91 31.10
C GLU A 127 0.96 4.28 30.18
N GLN A 128 1.31 4.17 28.90
CA GLN A 128 0.52 3.41 27.94
C GLN A 128 0.74 1.92 28.23
N LYS A 129 -0.27 1.28 28.84
CA LYS A 129 -0.28 -0.18 29.00
C LYS A 129 -0.28 -0.82 27.61
N CYS A 130 0.87 -1.38 27.22
CA CYS A 130 0.90 -2.28 26.07
C CYS A 130 0.12 -3.55 26.44
N PRO A 131 -0.78 -4.06 25.58
CA PRO A 131 -1.44 -5.32 25.84
C PRO A 131 -0.38 -6.42 25.98
N GLU A 132 -0.45 -7.15 27.09
CA GLU A 132 0.37 -8.33 27.35
C GLU A 132 -0.11 -9.45 26.42
N TYR A 133 0.68 -9.75 25.39
CA TYR A 133 0.31 -10.74 24.38
C TYR A 133 0.86 -12.11 24.75
N THR A 134 -0.02 -13.05 25.05
CA THR A 134 0.31 -14.48 24.90
C THR A 134 0.31 -14.78 23.41
N ALA A 135 1.45 -15.22 22.86
CA ALA A 135 1.53 -15.63 21.46
C ALA A 135 0.51 -16.76 21.20
N SER A 136 -0.60 -16.44 20.54
CA SER A 136 -1.70 -17.38 20.29
C SER A 136 -1.35 -18.52 19.34
N PHE A 137 -0.15 -18.52 18.74
CA PHE A 137 0.31 -19.55 17.80
C PHE A 137 1.61 -20.26 18.21
N LEU A 138 2.23 -19.86 19.32
CA LEU A 138 3.30 -20.67 19.90
C LEU A 138 2.69 -21.45 21.06
N LEU A 139 2.59 -22.77 20.85
CA LEU A 139 2.25 -23.74 21.89
C LEU A 139 2.89 -23.36 23.24
N PRO A 140 2.21 -23.63 24.37
CA PRO A 140 2.80 -23.49 25.69
C PRO A 140 3.93 -24.53 25.79
N TYR A 141 5.14 -24.16 25.38
CA TYR A 141 6.32 -24.91 25.77
C TYR A 141 6.62 -24.54 27.21
N THR A 142 6.04 -25.37 28.06
CA THR A 142 6.44 -25.64 29.43
C THR A 142 7.94 -25.87 29.50
N LEU A 143 8.60 -25.08 30.35
CA LEU A 143 9.68 -25.52 31.24
C LEU A 143 9.71 -24.61 32.47
#